data_AF-A0A151GL18-F1
#
_entry.id   AF-A0A151GL18-F1
#
_cell.length_a   1.000
_cell.length_b   1.000
_cell.length_c   1.000
_cell.angle_alpha   90.00
_cell.angle_beta   90.00
_cell.angle_gamma   90.00
#
_symmetry.space_group_name_H-M   'P 1'
#
loop_
_entity.id
_entity.type
_entity.pdbx_description
1 polymer ?
#
loop_
_entity_poly.entity_id
_entity_poly.type
_entity_poly.pdbx_seq_one_letter_code
_entity_poly.pdbx_strand_id
1 'polypeptide(L)'
;MSHREDDDHDAVSYAAYVNEVMQRGILGGQLPVVTTNPNRLEEQARKAMPTKGFAYIQSGAGESATMDANRLAFRQWRIVPRVLRPTNPRDLRVHLFGEKYGMD
;
A
#
# COMPACT_ATOMS: atom_id res chain seq x y z
N MET A 1 5.24 22.69 -35.16
CA MET A 1 5.40 23.07 -33.74
C MET A 1 4.03 23.06 -33.09
N SER A 2 3.78 22.08 -32.23
CA SER A 2 2.71 22.09 -31.23
C SER A 2 3.11 21.02 -30.22
N HIS A 3 4.00 21.41 -29.32
CA HIS A 3 4.22 20.67 -28.08
C HIS A 3 2.94 20.90 -27.28
N ARG A 4 2.11 19.86 -27.14
CA ARG A 4 1.03 19.92 -26.15
C ARG A 4 1.74 19.92 -24.80
N GLU A 5 1.64 21.04 -24.10
CA GLU A 5 1.87 21.11 -22.66
C GLU A 5 0.79 20.23 -22.04
N ASP A 6 1.12 18.96 -21.81
CA ASP A 6 0.31 18.10 -20.98
C ASP A 6 0.41 18.65 -19.56
N ASP A 7 -0.72 19.17 -19.06
CA ASP A 7 -0.94 19.72 -17.72
C ASP A 7 -0.11 18.98 -16.66
N ASP A 8 0.87 19.68 -16.09
CA ASP A 8 1.70 19.23 -14.97
C ASP A 8 0.84 19.30 -13.69
N HIS A 9 -0.12 18.38 -13.59
CA HIS A 9 -0.91 18.23 -12.38
C HIS A 9 -0.01 17.70 -11.27
N ASP A 10 0.04 18.46 -10.16
CA ASP A 10 0.58 18.07 -8.86
C ASP A 10 -0.11 16.78 -8.36
N ALA A 11 0.26 15.64 -8.94
CA ALA A 11 -0.27 14.35 -8.55
C ALA A 11 0.05 14.14 -7.08
N VAL A 12 -0.99 14.01 -6.26
CA VAL A 12 -0.83 13.83 -4.83
C VAL A 12 -0.03 12.55 -4.62
N SER A 13 1.21 12.70 -4.16
CA SER A 13 2.07 11.56 -3.92
C SER A 13 1.40 10.64 -2.90
N TYR A 14 1.36 9.33 -3.18
CA TYR A 14 0.91 8.34 -2.18
C TYR A 14 1.64 8.47 -0.84
N ALA A 15 2.85 9.04 -0.82
CA ALA A 15 3.59 9.32 0.41
C ALA A 15 2.94 10.42 1.28
N ALA A 16 2.12 11.31 0.70
CA ALA A 16 1.43 12.38 1.42
C ALA A 16 0.47 11.85 2.50
N TYR A 17 -0.03 10.62 2.36
CA TYR A 17 -0.87 9.97 3.36
C TYR A 17 -0.18 9.87 4.74
N VAL A 18 1.15 9.69 4.78
CA VAL A 18 1.89 9.66 6.05
C VAL A 18 1.82 11.01 6.76
N ASN A 19 1.88 12.11 6.02
CA ASN A 19 1.76 13.46 6.59
C ASN A 19 0.38 13.67 7.20
N GLU A 20 -0.69 13.25 6.51
CA GLU A 20 -2.07 13.32 7.01
C GLU A 20 -2.23 12.52 8.32
N VAL A 21 -1.76 11.28 8.35
CA VAL A 21 -1.81 10.42 9.55
C VAL A 21 -1.06 11.06 10.72
N MET A 22 0.13 11.60 10.47
CA MET A 22 0.95 12.25 11.50
C MET A 22 0.31 13.54 12.00
N GLN A 23 -0.24 14.38 11.12
CA GLN A 23 -0.92 15.62 11.49
C GLN A 23 -2.15 15.35 12.36
N ARG A 24 -3.00 14.38 11.97
CA ARG A 24 -4.17 13.98 12.77
C ARG A 24 -3.78 13.45 14.14
N GLY A 25 -2.73 12.63 14.21
CA GLY A 25 -2.23 12.09 15.47
C GLY A 25 -1.64 13.16 16.40
N ILE A 26 -0.75 14.01 15.87
CA ILE A 26 0.00 15.00 16.66
C ILE A 26 -0.88 16.19 17.05
N LEU A 27 -1.65 16.75 16.10
CA LEU A 27 -2.44 17.97 16.33
C LEU A 27 -3.85 17.66 16.81
N GLY A 28 -4.46 16.60 16.26
CA GLY A 28 -5.84 16.23 16.56
C GLY A 28 -5.99 15.18 17.67
N GLY A 29 -4.90 14.55 18.13
CA GLY A 29 -4.95 13.41 19.04
C GLY A 29 -5.66 12.18 18.45
N GLN A 30 -5.89 12.17 17.13
CA GLN A 30 -6.64 11.14 16.42
C GLN A 30 -5.68 10.11 15.83
N LEU A 31 -5.61 8.94 16.48
CA LEU A 31 -4.82 7.82 15.98
C LEU A 31 -5.59 7.03 14.92
N PRO A 32 -4.89 6.39 13.95
CA PRO A 32 -5.51 5.49 13.00
C PRO A 32 -6.31 4.38 13.70
N VAL A 33 -7.52 4.12 13.22
CA VAL A 33 -8.39 3.04 13.72
C VAL A 33 -7.76 1.67 13.46
N VAL A 34 -7.02 1.55 12.36
CA VAL A 34 -6.31 0.33 11.95
C VAL A 34 -4.81 0.54 12.13
N THR A 35 -4.11 -0.49 12.58
CA THR A 35 -2.66 -0.47 12.73
C THR A 35 -1.94 -0.12 11.43
N THR A 36 -0.91 0.72 11.53
CA THR A 36 0.00 1.03 10.42
C THR A 36 1.06 -0.05 10.20
N ASN A 37 1.09 -1.10 11.03
CA ASN A 37 1.98 -2.25 10.86
C ASN A 37 1.22 -3.41 10.17
N PRO A 38 1.49 -3.71 8.90
CA PRO A 38 0.76 -4.76 8.17
C PRO A 38 0.91 -6.15 8.81
N ASN A 39 1.99 -6.43 9.55
CA ASN A 39 2.18 -7.70 10.26
C ASN A 39 1.27 -7.86 11.49
N ARG A 40 0.57 -6.81 11.92
CA ARG A 40 -0.37 -6.82 13.04
C ARG A 40 -1.83 -6.75 12.60
N LEU A 41 -2.09 -6.53 11.32
CA LEU A 41 -3.43 -6.32 10.79
C LEU A 41 -4.32 -7.55 10.98
N GLU A 42 -3.78 -8.75 10.72
CA GLU A 42 -4.50 -10.02 10.90
C GLU A 42 -4.92 -10.23 12.37
N GLU A 43 -4.01 -9.96 13.31
CA GLU A 43 -4.30 -10.08 14.74
C GLU A 43 -5.33 -9.04 15.21
N GLN A 44 -5.28 -7.82 14.68
CA GLN A 44 -6.29 -6.81 14.96
C GLN A 44 -7.67 -7.23 14.41
N ALA A 45 -7.71 -7.75 13.19
CA ALA A 45 -8.94 -8.25 12.56
C ALA A 45 -9.53 -9.42 13.36
N ARG A 46 -8.70 -10.36 13.82
CA ARG A 46 -9.11 -11.50 14.66
C ARG A 46 -9.87 -11.08 15.91
N LYS A 47 -9.49 -9.95 16.52
CA LYS A 47 -10.14 -9.39 17.72
C LYS A 47 -11.46 -8.66 17.41
N ALA A 48 -11.58 -8.09 16.21
CA ALA A 48 -12.71 -7.24 15.84
C ALA A 48 -13.82 -8.00 15.08
N MET A 49 -13.52 -9.15 14.48
CA MET A 49 -14.44 -9.89 13.61
C MET A 49 -15.13 -11.07 14.31
N PRO A 50 -16.33 -11.46 13.86
CA PRO A 50 -16.92 -12.74 14.25
C PRO A 50 -16.01 -13.92 13.83
N THR A 51 -15.85 -14.90 14.71
CA THR A 51 -14.94 -16.05 14.51
C THR A 51 -15.12 -16.74 13.16
N LYS A 52 -16.37 -16.97 12.74
CA LYS A 52 -16.67 -17.63 11.45
C LYS A 52 -16.20 -16.82 10.25
N GLY A 53 -16.40 -15.49 10.28
CA GLY A 53 -15.98 -14.60 9.22
C GLY A 53 -14.47 -14.49 9.13
N PHE A 54 -13.80 -14.35 10.28
CA PHE A 54 -12.33 -14.35 10.33
C PHE A 54 -11.75 -15.66 9.80
N ALA A 55 -12.24 -16.81 10.27
CA ALA A 55 -11.77 -18.12 9.83
C ALA A 55 -11.93 -18.31 8.31
N TYR A 56 -13.05 -17.86 7.73
CA TYR A 56 -13.26 -17.94 6.29
C TYR A 56 -12.23 -17.14 5.48
N ILE A 57 -11.93 -15.90 5.90
CA ILE A 57 -11.01 -15.00 5.19
C ILE A 57 -9.55 -15.44 5.36
N GLN A 58 -9.18 -15.92 6.55
CA GLN A 58 -7.80 -16.22 6.91
C GLN A 58 -7.31 -17.58 6.36
N SER A 59 -8.23 -18.48 6.02
CA SER A 59 -7.90 -19.86 5.62
C SER A 59 -7.23 -19.96 4.25
N GLY A 60 -6.31 -20.93 4.13
CA GLY A 60 -5.77 -21.43 2.86
C GLY A 60 -6.19 -22.87 2.58
N ALA A 61 -5.77 -23.39 1.42
CA ALA A 61 -6.00 -24.80 1.09
C ALA A 61 -5.08 -25.72 1.92
N GLY A 62 -5.66 -26.75 2.53
CA GLY A 62 -4.93 -27.73 3.34
C GLY A 62 -4.19 -27.08 4.51
N GLU A 63 -2.90 -27.42 4.68
CA GLU A 63 -2.01 -26.83 5.70
C GLU A 63 -1.65 -25.36 5.40
N SER A 64 -2.15 -24.77 4.30
CA SER A 64 -1.82 -23.39 3.87
C SER A 64 -0.35 -23.17 3.49
N ALA A 65 0.42 -24.25 3.26
CA ALA A 65 1.82 -24.19 2.84
C ALA A 65 2.07 -23.32 1.59
N THR A 66 1.10 -23.24 0.67
CA THR A 66 1.18 -22.35 -0.50
C THR A 66 1.07 -20.86 -0.12
N MET A 67 0.27 -20.52 0.90
CA MET A 67 0.20 -19.14 1.40
C MET A 67 1.54 -18.71 2.03
N ASP A 68 2.17 -19.61 2.79
CA ASP A 68 3.49 -19.38 3.35
C ASP A 68 4.55 -19.25 2.25
N ALA A 69 4.50 -20.09 1.22
CA ALA A 69 5.38 -20.03 0.06
C ALA A 69 5.26 -18.67 -0.67
N ASN A 70 4.05 -18.13 -0.84
CA ASN A 70 3.82 -16.82 -1.45
C ASN A 70 4.53 -15.71 -0.67
N ARG A 71 4.46 -15.73 0.67
CA ARG A 71 5.16 -14.74 1.52
C ARG A 71 6.68 -14.91 1.46
N LEU A 72 7.16 -16.15 1.45
CA LEU A 72 8.59 -16.45 1.40
C LEU A 72 9.23 -16.00 0.08
N ALA A 73 8.51 -16.12 -1.05
CA ALA A 73 9.00 -15.70 -2.36
C ALA A 73 9.48 -14.24 -2.38
N PHE A 74 8.76 -13.32 -1.73
CA PHE A 74 9.18 -11.90 -1.66
C PHE A 74 10.44 -11.68 -0.83
N ARG A 75 10.72 -12.54 0.18
CA ARG A 75 11.91 -12.41 1.04
C ARG A 75 13.22 -12.80 0.34
N GLN A 76 13.12 -13.51 -0.78
CA GLN A 76 14.26 -13.91 -1.59
C GLN A 76 14.84 -12.74 -2.39
N TRP A 77 14.05 -11.68 -2.62
CA TRP A 77 14.44 -10.52 -3.39
C TRP A 77 14.81 -9.33 -2.50
N ARG A 78 15.74 -8.50 -2.96
CA ARG A 78 16.19 -7.29 -2.26
C ARG A 78 16.17 -6.10 -3.22
N ILE A 79 15.60 -4.99 -2.78
CA ILE A 79 15.70 -3.71 -3.49
C ILE A 79 17.09 -3.13 -3.21
N VAL A 80 17.87 -2.86 -4.26
CA VAL A 80 19.18 -2.18 -4.13
C VAL A 80 18.96 -0.66 -4.16
N PRO A 81 19.33 0.08 -3.10
CA PRO A 81 19.21 1.54 -3.09
C PRO A 81 20.06 2.20 -4.17
N ARG A 82 19.46 3.09 -4.96
CA ARG A 82 20.17 3.94 -5.92
C ARG A 82 20.20 5.37 -5.39
N VAL A 83 21.36 5.78 -4.88
CA VAL A 83 21.55 7.11 -4.27
C VAL A 83 21.74 8.20 -5.33
N LEU A 84 21.51 9.45 -4.93
CA LEU A 84 21.70 10.66 -5.76
C LEU A 84 20.91 10.65 -7.08
N ARG A 85 19.67 10.14 -7.04
CA ARG A 85 18.76 10.14 -8.19
C ARG A 85 17.54 11.03 -7.87
N PRO A 86 17.12 11.93 -8.76
CA PRO A 86 15.83 12.59 -8.61
C PRO A 86 14.72 11.54 -8.74
N THR A 87 13.82 11.49 -7.76
CA THR A 87 12.70 10.52 -7.72
C THR A 87 11.33 11.17 -7.60
N ASN A 88 11.28 12.50 -7.60
CA ASN A 88 10.06 13.28 -7.47
C ASN A 88 9.90 14.19 -8.69
N PRO A 89 8.69 14.28 -9.28
CA PRO A 89 7.49 13.48 -8.96
C PRO A 89 7.67 11.99 -9.33
N ARG A 90 6.87 11.12 -8.70
CA ARG A 90 6.85 9.68 -9.02
C ARG A 90 5.53 9.32 -9.68
N ASP A 91 5.58 9.03 -10.97
CA ASP A 91 4.43 8.51 -11.71
C ASP A 91 4.26 7.01 -11.43
N LEU A 92 3.14 6.65 -10.82
CA LEU A 92 2.73 5.26 -10.56
C LEU A 92 1.55 4.84 -11.44
N ARG A 93 1.18 5.65 -12.44
CA ARG A 93 0.05 5.39 -13.33
C ARG A 93 0.42 4.27 -14.31
N VAL A 94 -0.56 3.44 -14.65
CA VAL A 94 -0.42 2.32 -15.59
C VAL A 94 -1.61 2.22 -16.53
N HIS A 95 -1.39 1.75 -17.76
CA HIS A 95 -2.48 1.45 -18.70
C HIS A 95 -2.66 -0.07 -18.79
N LEU A 96 -3.85 -0.56 -18.46
CA LEU A 96 -4.22 -1.97 -18.59
C LEU A 96 -5.48 -2.07 -19.45
N PHE A 97 -5.37 -2.80 -20.56
CA PHE A 97 -6.48 -3.04 -21.50
C PHE A 97 -7.14 -1.76 -22.05
N GLY A 98 -6.35 -0.69 -22.23
CA GLY A 98 -6.84 0.61 -22.71
C GLY A 98 -7.26 1.59 -21.60
N GLU A 99 -7.40 1.10 -20.36
CA GLU A 99 -7.81 1.92 -19.21
C GLU A 99 -6.60 2.38 -18.40
N LYS A 100 -6.64 3.64 -17.91
CA LYS A 100 -5.58 4.22 -17.08
C LYS A 100 -5.92 4.03 -15.59
N TYR A 101 -4.95 3.58 -14.81
CA TYR A 101 -5.04 3.38 -13.36
C TYR A 101 -3.95 4.17 -12.64
N GLY A 102 -4.24 4.67 -11.45
CA GLY A 102 -3.32 5.43 -10.60
C GLY A 102 -4.02 6.62 -9.95
N MET A 103 -3.34 7.34 -9.06
CA MET A 103 -3.79 8.68 -8.66
C MET A 103 -3.59 9.65 -9.83
N ASP A 104 -4.58 10.52 -10.03
CA ASP A 104 -4.50 11.63 -10.98
C ASP A 104 -3.52 12.71 -10.51
#